data_AF-A0A6L9UFZ2-F1
#
_entry.id   AF-A0A6L9UFZ2-F1
#
_cell.length_a   1.000
_cell.length_b   1.000
_cell.length_c   1.000
_cell.angle_alpha   90.00
_cell.angle_beta   90.00
_cell.angle_gamma   90.00
#
_symmetry.space_group_name_H-M   'P 1'
#
loop_
_entity.id
_entity.type
_entity.pdbx_description
1 polymer ?
#
loop_
_entity_poly.entity_id
_entity_poly.type
_entity_poly.pdbx_seq_one_letter_code
_entity_poly.pdbx_strand_id
1 'polypeptide(L)'
;MKPSDVNKVDPKYTSLDDYKTALAFLKIPDMKIFDDETNKQRYIWGYDIYIYMTRSIIPVLLAIISYFILIFIANKYPFYFKNNSVLSYMWPWNASVSERLSAIRRGEEANIVTSLTGVVSTIWLFWMLVRVFVELKLQGSFFILRMSFIVAMAAILMWLTASVAFYEAPSFGPTIDDPTLILCLKKLVLISFSYWLSGYFILVTAPYLRSVLKIVIKNSQRNTS
;
A
#
# COMPACT_ATOMS: atom_id res chain seq x y z
N MET A 1 26.61 -3.40 -14.62
CA MET A 1 25.87 -2.90 -13.43
C MET A 1 24.87 -3.96 -12.99
N LYS A 2 24.72 -4.28 -11.69
CA LYS A 2 23.63 -5.17 -11.22
C LYS A 2 22.36 -4.35 -10.97
N PRO A 3 21.15 -4.92 -11.08
CA PRO A 3 19.89 -4.23 -10.78
C PRO A 3 19.89 -3.59 -9.37
N SER A 4 20.55 -4.23 -8.39
CA SER A 4 20.67 -3.74 -7.02
C SER A 4 21.46 -2.43 -6.87
N ASP A 5 22.24 -2.05 -7.89
CA ASP A 5 23.16 -0.92 -7.84
C ASP A 5 22.57 0.33 -8.53
N VAL A 6 21.47 0.15 -9.27
CA VAL A 6 20.76 1.19 -10.06
C VAL A 6 20.38 2.41 -9.21
N ASN A 7 19.91 2.20 -7.98
CA ASN A 7 19.47 3.28 -7.07
C ASN A 7 20.60 3.79 -6.15
N LYS A 8 21.83 3.27 -6.31
CA LYS A 8 23.00 3.65 -5.49
C LYS A 8 23.99 4.55 -6.24
N VAL A 9 23.91 4.56 -7.58
CA VAL A 9 24.82 5.33 -8.42
C VAL A 9 24.10 6.59 -8.90
N ASP A 10 24.83 7.72 -8.91
CA ASP A 10 24.28 8.97 -9.42
C ASP A 10 24.01 8.86 -10.94
N PRO A 11 22.75 9.07 -11.40
CA PRO A 11 22.35 8.92 -12.81
C PRO A 11 23.17 9.79 -13.77
N LYS A 12 23.80 10.85 -13.27
CA LYS A 12 24.64 11.76 -14.04
C LYS A 12 25.90 11.09 -14.57
N TYR A 13 26.44 10.09 -13.88
CA TYR A 13 27.72 9.45 -14.21
C TYR A 13 27.59 8.07 -14.87
N THR A 14 26.37 7.54 -14.99
CA THR A 14 26.09 6.21 -15.57
C THR A 14 25.53 6.36 -16.97
N SER A 15 25.99 5.56 -17.93
CA SER A 15 25.48 5.61 -19.32
C SER A 15 24.05 5.06 -19.42
N LEU A 16 23.27 5.49 -20.42
CA LEU A 16 21.92 4.95 -20.63
C LEU A 16 21.96 3.45 -20.96
N ASP A 17 22.97 3.00 -21.71
CA ASP A 17 23.13 1.60 -22.11
C ASP A 17 23.38 0.67 -20.92
N ASP A 18 24.04 1.16 -19.86
CA ASP A 18 24.19 0.43 -18.60
C ASP A 18 22.83 0.16 -17.94
N TYR A 19 21.92 1.15 -17.94
CA TYR A 19 20.55 0.98 -17.43
C TYR A 19 19.75 0.01 -18.30
N LYS A 20 19.82 0.15 -19.63
CA LYS A 20 19.13 -0.77 -20.57
C LYS A 20 19.56 -2.21 -20.35
N THR A 21 20.86 -2.44 -20.21
CA THR A 21 21.42 -3.78 -20.00
C THR A 21 21.04 -4.33 -18.63
N ALA A 22 21.22 -3.54 -17.57
CA ALA A 22 20.93 -3.97 -16.20
C ALA A 22 19.43 -4.22 -15.95
N LEU A 23 18.56 -3.47 -16.63
CA LEU A 23 17.11 -3.51 -16.43
C LEU A 23 16.35 -4.07 -17.65
N ALA A 24 17.03 -4.83 -18.51
CA ALA A 24 16.44 -5.43 -19.71
C ALA A 24 15.18 -6.28 -19.41
N PHE A 25 15.11 -6.89 -18.22
CA PHE A 25 13.96 -7.68 -17.77
C PHE A 25 12.66 -6.85 -17.62
N LEU A 26 12.75 -5.52 -17.47
CA LEU A 26 11.58 -4.63 -17.39
C LEU A 26 10.91 -4.42 -18.76
N LYS A 27 11.60 -4.73 -19.88
CA LYS A 27 11.10 -4.57 -21.26
C LYS A 27 10.51 -3.17 -21.54
N ILE A 28 11.14 -2.11 -21.01
CA ILE A 28 10.70 -0.74 -21.22
C ILE A 28 11.01 -0.36 -22.68
N PRO A 29 10.02 0.07 -23.48
CA PRO A 29 10.27 0.45 -24.86
C PRO A 29 11.10 1.73 -24.92
N ASP A 30 12.15 1.68 -25.74
CA ASP A 30 12.98 2.84 -26.08
C ASP A 30 12.13 3.85 -26.84
N MET A 31 12.00 5.05 -26.28
CA MET A 31 11.28 6.14 -26.92
C MET A 31 12.31 7.18 -27.35
N LYS A 32 12.55 7.24 -28.67
CA LYS A 32 13.52 8.16 -29.31
C LYS A 32 13.13 9.65 -29.18
N ILE A 33 11.96 9.94 -28.62
CA ILE A 33 11.39 11.28 -28.46
C ILE A 33 11.95 11.96 -27.19
N PHE A 34 12.43 11.19 -26.22
CA PHE A 34 12.94 11.72 -24.95
C PHE A 34 14.47 11.77 -24.94
N ASP A 35 14.99 12.73 -24.19
CA ASP A 35 16.41 12.86 -23.89
C ASP A 35 16.92 11.68 -23.03
N ASP A 36 18.24 11.49 -23.03
CA ASP A 36 18.88 10.38 -22.32
C ASP A 36 18.63 10.42 -20.81
N GLU A 37 18.55 11.62 -20.21
CA GLU A 37 18.30 11.77 -18.78
C GLU A 37 16.88 11.34 -18.41
N THR A 38 15.88 11.79 -19.16
CA THR A 38 14.49 11.33 -19.01
C THR A 38 14.36 9.82 -19.21
N ASN A 39 15.06 9.24 -20.20
CA ASN A 39 15.05 7.80 -20.40
C ASN A 39 15.65 7.03 -19.22
N LYS A 40 16.78 7.48 -18.64
CA LYS A 40 17.35 6.88 -17.41
C LYS A 40 16.35 6.94 -16.25
N GLN A 41 15.69 8.08 -16.07
CA GLN A 41 14.68 8.25 -15.02
C GLN A 41 13.49 7.29 -15.18
N ARG A 42 13.05 7.01 -16.41
CA ARG A 42 12.01 6.00 -16.69
C ARG A 42 12.44 4.58 -16.30
N TYR A 43 13.69 4.22 -16.56
CA TYR A 43 14.24 2.92 -16.15
C TYR A 43 14.28 2.78 -14.63
N ILE A 44 14.75 3.81 -13.92
CA ILE A 44 14.76 3.85 -12.45
C ILE A 44 13.33 3.74 -11.90
N TRP A 45 12.40 4.53 -12.44
CA TRP A 45 11.00 4.51 -12.05
C TRP A 45 10.33 3.14 -12.27
N GLY A 46 10.58 2.51 -13.43
CA GLY A 46 10.08 1.16 -13.71
C GLY A 46 10.65 0.12 -12.75
N TYR A 47 11.92 0.26 -12.38
CA TYR A 47 12.56 -0.62 -11.40
C TYR A 47 11.99 -0.42 -9.98
N ASP A 48 11.73 0.81 -9.58
CA ASP A 48 11.08 1.14 -8.30
C ASP A 48 9.67 0.55 -8.21
N ILE A 49 8.88 0.64 -9.30
CA ILE A 49 7.58 -0.03 -9.39
C ILE A 49 7.74 -1.55 -9.29
N TYR A 50 8.69 -2.14 -10.01
CA TYR A 50 8.93 -3.58 -9.96
C TYR A 50 9.28 -4.06 -8.54
N ILE A 51 10.18 -3.36 -7.84
CA ILE A 51 10.53 -3.67 -6.45
C ILE A 51 9.28 -3.54 -5.57
N TYR A 52 8.52 -2.46 -5.73
CA TYR A 52 7.31 -2.21 -4.98
C TYR A 52 6.31 -3.36 -5.14
N MET A 53 6.00 -3.76 -6.38
CA MET A 53 5.13 -4.91 -6.69
C MET A 53 5.63 -6.21 -6.08
N THR A 54 6.92 -6.51 -6.26
CA THR A 54 7.52 -7.75 -5.75
C THR A 54 7.49 -7.80 -4.22
N ARG A 55 7.73 -6.67 -3.55
CA ARG A 55 7.69 -6.57 -2.08
C ARG A 55 6.27 -6.55 -1.52
N SER A 56 5.26 -6.17 -2.31
CA SER A 56 3.85 -6.28 -1.92
C SER A 56 3.34 -7.73 -1.86
N ILE A 57 4.06 -8.70 -2.44
CA ILE A 57 3.70 -10.12 -2.32
C ILE A 57 3.73 -10.58 -0.85
N ILE A 58 4.67 -10.07 -0.06
CA ILE A 58 4.83 -10.46 1.35
C ILE A 58 3.58 -10.13 2.19
N PRO A 59 3.10 -8.87 2.27
CA PRO A 59 1.89 -8.56 3.03
C PRO A 59 0.64 -9.27 2.47
N VAL A 60 0.57 -9.51 1.16
CA VAL A 60 -0.53 -10.29 0.55
C VAL A 60 -0.52 -11.74 1.05
N LEU A 61 0.64 -12.41 1.02
CA LEU A 61 0.76 -13.79 1.51
C LEU A 61 0.46 -13.88 3.00
N LEU A 62 0.97 -12.93 3.80
CA LEU A 62 0.66 -12.88 5.23
C LEU A 62 -0.84 -12.67 5.48
N ALA A 63 -1.50 -11.79 4.73
CA ALA A 63 -2.95 -11.59 4.85
C ALA A 63 -3.75 -12.86 4.50
N ILE A 64 -3.36 -13.58 3.44
CA ILE A 64 -3.97 -14.85 3.04
C ILE A 64 -3.76 -15.93 4.12
N ILE A 65 -2.55 -16.06 4.64
CA ILE A 65 -2.24 -17.03 5.70
C ILE A 65 -3.04 -16.71 6.97
N SER A 66 -3.06 -15.44 7.39
CA SER A 66 -3.86 -14.98 8.53
C SER A 66 -5.34 -15.24 8.34
N TYR A 67 -5.87 -15.09 7.11
CA TYR A 67 -7.25 -15.44 6.79
C TYR A 67 -7.56 -16.91 7.11
N PHE A 68 -6.78 -17.84 6.56
CA PHE A 68 -7.02 -19.27 6.77
C PHE A 68 -6.83 -19.69 8.23
N ILE A 69 -5.79 -19.18 8.90
CA ILE A 69 -5.52 -19.48 10.31
C ILE A 69 -6.68 -19.00 11.18
N LEU A 70 -7.14 -17.76 11.01
CA LEU A 70 -8.18 -17.19 11.86
C LEU A 70 -9.54 -17.85 11.63
N ILE A 71 -9.88 -18.21 10.39
CA ILE A 71 -11.09 -19.00 10.11
C ILE A 71 -11.01 -20.39 10.76
N PHE A 72 -9.85 -21.06 10.68
CA PHE A 72 -9.67 -22.36 11.33
C PHE A 72 -9.80 -22.26 12.86
N ILE A 73 -9.15 -21.27 13.48
CA ILE A 73 -9.24 -21.04 14.93
C ILE A 73 -10.67 -20.65 15.32
N ALA A 74 -11.37 -19.83 14.54
CA ALA A 74 -12.76 -19.45 14.79
C ALA A 74 -13.69 -20.66 14.84
N ASN A 75 -13.53 -21.59 13.90
CA ASN A 75 -14.34 -22.80 13.84
C ASN A 75 -14.03 -23.77 14.99
N LYS A 76 -12.78 -23.83 15.46
CA LYS A 76 -12.34 -24.82 16.46
C LYS A 76 -12.37 -24.28 17.90
N TYR A 77 -12.17 -22.98 18.09
CA TYR A 77 -11.99 -22.32 19.38
C TYR A 77 -12.61 -20.90 19.38
N PRO A 78 -13.94 -20.77 19.30
CA PRO A 78 -14.63 -19.47 19.17
C PRO A 78 -14.39 -18.52 20.35
N PHE A 79 -14.07 -19.04 21.54
CA PHE A 79 -13.84 -18.24 22.74
C PHE A 79 -12.63 -17.29 22.65
N TYR A 80 -11.62 -17.58 21.81
CA TYR A 80 -10.44 -16.70 21.64
C TYR A 80 -10.77 -15.34 21.00
N PHE A 81 -11.94 -15.24 20.36
CA PHE A 81 -12.39 -14.00 19.71
C PHE A 81 -13.23 -13.12 20.64
N LYS A 82 -13.56 -13.59 21.84
CA LYS A 82 -14.33 -12.82 22.82
C LYS A 82 -13.44 -11.74 23.44
N ASN A 83 -13.83 -10.47 23.32
CA ASN A 83 -13.21 -9.29 23.95
C ASN A 83 -11.83 -8.85 23.43
N ASN A 84 -11.50 -9.06 22.15
CA ASN A 84 -10.20 -8.64 21.61
C ASN A 84 -10.17 -7.14 21.26
N SER A 85 -9.99 -6.28 22.27
CA SER A 85 -10.07 -4.82 22.13
C SER A 85 -8.96 -4.23 21.25
N VAL A 86 -7.73 -4.77 21.30
CA VAL A 86 -6.59 -4.23 20.55
C VAL A 86 -6.79 -4.33 19.04
N LEU A 87 -7.31 -5.46 18.54
CA LEU A 87 -7.57 -5.65 17.11
C LEU A 87 -8.77 -4.83 16.63
N SER A 88 -9.73 -4.55 17.51
CA SER A 88 -10.88 -3.70 17.18
C SER A 88 -10.52 -2.24 16.95
N TYR A 89 -9.36 -1.78 17.45
CA TYR A 89 -8.83 -0.44 17.18
C TYR A 89 -8.02 -0.35 15.88
N MET A 90 -7.70 -1.48 15.25
CA MET A 90 -6.97 -1.49 13.98
C MET A 90 -7.95 -1.25 12.82
N TRP A 91 -7.60 -0.27 11.98
CA TRP A 91 -8.43 0.40 10.97
C TRP A 91 -8.97 -0.51 9.82
N PRO A 92 -10.11 -0.19 9.16
CA PRO A 92 -11.18 0.70 9.58
C PRO A 92 -12.34 -0.10 10.17
N TRP A 93 -12.58 0.12 11.46
CA TRP A 93 -13.91 0.08 12.01
C TRP A 93 -14.15 1.46 12.61
N ASN A 94 -14.90 2.31 11.93
CA ASN A 94 -15.48 3.45 12.63
C ASN A 94 -16.53 2.89 13.62
N ALA A 95 -16.86 3.64 14.68
CA ALA A 95 -17.82 3.18 15.68
C ALA A 95 -19.17 2.76 15.05
N SER A 96 -19.63 3.48 14.02
CA SER A 96 -20.88 3.18 13.30
C SER A 96 -20.84 1.88 12.47
N VAL A 97 -19.68 1.45 11.98
CA VAL A 97 -19.50 0.23 11.22
C VAL A 97 -19.51 -0.96 12.17
N SER A 98 -18.87 -0.81 13.34
CA SER A 98 -18.90 -1.81 14.43
C SER A 98 -20.29 -2.00 14.99
N GLU A 99 -21.01 -0.90 15.20
CA GLU A 99 -22.41 -0.90 15.64
C GLU A 99 -23.34 -1.52 14.57
N ARG A 100 -23.17 -1.20 13.29
CA ARG A 100 -23.95 -1.86 12.22
C ARG A 100 -23.62 -3.36 12.12
N LEU A 101 -22.36 -3.76 12.25
CA LEU A 101 -22.00 -5.18 12.21
C LEU A 101 -22.58 -5.94 13.39
N SER A 102 -22.54 -5.38 14.60
CA SER A 102 -23.17 -6.00 15.77
C SER A 102 -24.69 -6.04 15.69
N ALA A 103 -25.32 -5.10 14.97
CA ALA A 103 -26.75 -5.12 14.68
C ALA A 103 -27.15 -6.18 13.64
N ILE A 104 -26.28 -6.47 12.67
CA ILE A 104 -26.56 -7.40 11.54
C ILE A 104 -26.08 -8.83 11.84
N ARG A 105 -25.04 -8.99 12.65
CA ARG A 105 -24.37 -10.27 12.92
C ARG A 105 -24.34 -10.58 14.41
N ARG A 106 -24.51 -11.86 14.76
CA ARG A 106 -24.42 -12.31 16.16
C ARG A 106 -22.98 -12.18 16.65
N GLY A 107 -22.81 -11.90 17.95
CA GLY A 107 -21.54 -11.44 18.54
C GLY A 107 -20.27 -12.20 18.13
N GLU A 108 -20.31 -13.53 17.97
CA GLU A 108 -19.15 -14.32 17.54
C GLU A 108 -18.73 -14.03 16.10
N GLU A 109 -19.67 -13.94 15.17
CA GLU A 109 -19.39 -13.59 13.77
C GLU A 109 -18.83 -12.17 13.65
N ALA A 110 -19.38 -11.24 14.43
CA ALA A 110 -18.91 -9.87 14.45
C ALA A 110 -17.45 -9.78 14.94
N ASN A 111 -17.11 -10.54 15.98
CA ASN A 111 -15.76 -10.59 16.54
C ASN A 111 -14.75 -11.23 15.58
N ILE A 112 -15.16 -12.25 14.83
CA ILE A 112 -14.31 -12.90 13.80
C ILE A 112 -13.97 -11.89 12.70
N VAL A 113 -14.98 -11.22 12.13
CA VAL A 113 -14.81 -10.22 11.08
C VAL A 113 -13.89 -9.09 11.55
N THR A 114 -14.12 -8.58 12.76
CA THR A 114 -13.31 -7.51 13.37
C THR A 114 -11.87 -7.94 13.58
N SER A 115 -11.64 -9.13 14.13
CA SER A 115 -10.28 -9.63 14.40
C SER A 115 -9.49 -9.87 13.11
N LEU A 116 -10.15 -10.44 12.09
CA LEU A 116 -9.57 -10.73 10.79
C LEU A 116 -9.12 -9.46 10.06
N THR A 117 -10.02 -8.48 9.99
CA THR A 117 -9.75 -7.19 9.37
C THR A 117 -8.68 -6.41 10.13
N GLY A 118 -8.70 -6.44 11.47
CA GLY A 118 -7.68 -5.82 12.31
C GLY A 118 -6.28 -6.43 12.13
N VAL A 119 -6.17 -7.76 12.04
CA VAL A 119 -4.88 -8.44 11.79
C VAL A 119 -4.33 -8.06 10.42
N VAL A 120 -5.16 -8.11 9.37
CA VAL A 120 -4.70 -7.77 8.02
C VAL A 120 -4.35 -6.29 7.90
N SER A 121 -5.13 -5.42 8.52
CA SER A 121 -4.80 -4.00 8.64
C SER A 121 -3.44 -3.78 9.29
N THR A 122 -3.14 -4.50 10.39
CA THR A 122 -1.85 -4.42 11.08
C THR A 122 -0.69 -4.86 10.20
N ILE A 123 -0.85 -5.95 9.44
CA ILE A 123 0.17 -6.44 8.49
C ILE A 123 0.49 -5.35 7.46
N TRP A 124 -0.55 -4.77 6.86
CA TRP A 124 -0.40 -3.72 5.85
C TRP A 124 0.14 -2.42 6.42
N LEU A 125 -0.27 -2.04 7.64
CA LEU A 125 0.24 -0.86 8.34
C LEU A 125 1.73 -1.00 8.62
N PHE A 126 2.19 -2.16 9.12
CA PHE A 126 3.60 -2.40 9.36
C PHE A 126 4.40 -2.33 8.05
N TRP A 127 3.90 -2.96 6.99
CA TRP A 127 4.52 -2.88 5.67
C TRP A 127 4.59 -1.44 5.16
N MET A 128 3.52 -0.67 5.29
CA MET A 128 3.45 0.75 4.94
C MET A 128 4.51 1.58 5.68
N LEU A 129 4.64 1.41 6.99
CA LEU A 129 5.65 2.08 7.79
C LEU A 129 7.06 1.77 7.28
N VAL A 130 7.35 0.49 7.02
CA VAL A 130 8.63 0.07 6.42
C VAL A 130 8.87 0.76 5.08
N ARG A 131 7.83 0.88 4.23
CA ARG A 131 7.96 1.58 2.94
C ARG A 131 8.27 3.06 3.13
N VAL A 132 7.60 3.77 4.04
CA VAL A 132 7.94 5.17 4.37
C VAL A 132 9.43 5.31 4.70
N PHE A 133 9.97 4.47 5.58
CA PHE A 133 11.38 4.53 5.96
C PHE A 133 12.34 4.22 4.80
N VAL A 134 11.99 3.26 3.94
CA VAL A 134 12.82 2.91 2.77
C VAL A 134 12.81 4.04 1.74
N GLU A 135 11.65 4.57 1.40
CA GLU A 135 11.51 5.60 0.36
C GLU A 135 12.12 6.95 0.76
N LEU A 136 12.14 7.28 2.05
CA LEU A 136 12.88 8.44 2.55
C LEU A 136 14.40 8.29 2.43
N LYS A 137 14.93 7.06 2.38
CA LYS A 137 16.37 6.77 2.32
C LYS A 137 16.92 6.62 0.89
N LEU A 138 16.14 6.12 -0.07
CA LEU A 138 16.59 5.86 -1.44
C LEU A 138 17.01 7.15 -2.17
N GLN A 139 18.10 7.12 -2.95
CA GLN A 139 18.59 8.24 -3.76
C GLN A 139 18.13 8.12 -5.21
N GLY A 140 17.66 9.21 -5.81
CA GLY A 140 17.42 9.33 -7.25
C GLY A 140 16.06 8.82 -7.74
N SER A 141 14.95 9.45 -7.33
CA SER A 141 13.62 9.05 -7.81
C SER A 141 12.93 10.17 -8.59
N PHE A 142 12.17 9.74 -9.60
CA PHE A 142 11.49 10.58 -10.58
C PHE A 142 10.06 10.90 -10.12
N PHE A 143 9.70 12.18 -10.12
CA PHE A 143 8.38 12.63 -9.69
C PHE A 143 7.44 12.87 -10.88
N ILE A 144 6.25 12.26 -10.85
CA ILE A 144 5.19 12.50 -11.83
C ILE A 144 3.95 13.05 -11.11
N LEU A 145 3.77 14.37 -11.13
CA LEU A 145 2.67 15.07 -10.45
C LEU A 145 1.29 14.54 -10.83
N ARG A 146 1.03 14.31 -12.13
CA ARG A 146 -0.27 13.83 -12.61
C ARG A 146 -0.62 12.44 -12.08
N MET A 147 0.36 11.54 -12.01
CA MET A 147 0.16 10.22 -11.42
C MET A 147 -0.09 10.31 -9.92
N SER A 148 0.60 11.21 -9.21
CA SER A 148 0.41 11.39 -7.77
C SER A 148 -1.03 11.78 -7.41
N PHE A 149 -1.65 12.66 -8.19
CA PHE A 149 -3.03 13.09 -7.97
C PHE A 149 -4.04 11.97 -8.22
N ILE A 150 -3.89 11.24 -9.33
CA ILE A 150 -4.77 10.10 -9.67
C ILE A 150 -4.69 9.03 -8.58
N VAL A 151 -3.46 8.70 -8.14
CA VAL A 151 -3.23 7.71 -7.10
C VAL A 151 -3.78 8.19 -5.75
N ALA A 152 -3.64 9.47 -5.42
CA ALA A 152 -4.22 10.05 -4.20
C ALA A 152 -5.75 9.92 -4.20
N MET A 153 -6.41 10.29 -5.30
CA MET A 153 -7.86 10.17 -5.45
C MET A 153 -8.30 8.70 -5.36
N ALA A 154 -7.60 7.79 -6.04
CA ALA A 154 -7.88 6.35 -5.95
C ALA A 154 -7.71 5.83 -4.52
N ALA A 155 -6.65 6.22 -3.82
CA ALA A 155 -6.43 5.86 -2.42
C ALA A 155 -7.57 6.38 -1.54
N ILE A 156 -7.93 7.66 -1.64
CA ILE A 156 -9.01 8.27 -0.85
C ILE A 156 -10.34 7.55 -1.11
N LEU A 157 -10.70 7.30 -2.37
CA LEU A 157 -11.91 6.58 -2.73
C LEU A 157 -11.92 5.16 -2.16
N MET A 158 -10.80 4.44 -2.23
CA MET A 158 -10.69 3.11 -1.65
C MET A 158 -10.77 3.13 -0.12
N TRP A 159 -10.17 4.12 0.54
CA TRP A 159 -10.30 4.32 1.98
C TRP A 159 -11.75 4.62 2.39
N LEU A 160 -12.46 5.47 1.63
CA LEU A 160 -13.87 5.76 1.86
C LEU A 160 -14.73 4.51 1.69
N THR A 161 -14.58 3.78 0.58
CA THR A 161 -15.35 2.55 0.34
C THR A 161 -15.05 1.44 1.35
N ALA A 162 -13.80 1.30 1.80
CA ALA A 162 -13.43 0.38 2.88
C ALA A 162 -14.10 0.75 4.21
N SER A 163 -14.26 2.05 4.46
CA SER A 163 -14.84 2.62 5.69
C SER A 163 -16.37 2.68 5.70
N VAL A 164 -17.03 2.57 4.54
CA VAL A 164 -18.50 2.44 4.47
C VAL A 164 -18.92 1.10 5.08
N ALA A 165 -19.99 1.12 5.87
CA ALA A 165 -20.46 -0.04 6.62
C ALA A 165 -20.80 -1.22 5.70
N PHE A 166 -21.99 -1.19 5.07
CA PHE A 166 -22.47 -2.25 4.20
C PHE A 166 -23.41 -1.67 3.14
N TYR A 167 -23.37 -2.21 1.93
CA TYR A 167 -24.34 -1.92 0.89
C TYR A 167 -25.62 -2.75 1.12
N GLU A 168 -26.76 -2.13 0.86
CA GLU A 168 -28.09 -2.76 1.01
C GLU A 168 -28.52 -3.56 -0.23
N ALA A 169 -27.79 -3.43 -1.34
CA ALA A 169 -28.05 -4.14 -2.60
C ALA A 169 -26.83 -4.99 -3.01
N PRO A 170 -27.04 -6.05 -3.84
CA PRO A 170 -25.95 -6.84 -4.39
C PRO A 170 -24.91 -5.95 -5.07
N SER A 171 -23.65 -6.05 -4.62
CA SER A 171 -22.57 -5.23 -5.15
C SER A 171 -21.23 -5.94 -5.07
N PHE A 172 -20.24 -5.39 -5.77
CA PHE A 172 -18.83 -5.78 -5.59
C PHE A 172 -18.31 -5.43 -4.18
N GLY A 173 -18.96 -4.49 -3.49
CA GLY A 173 -18.65 -4.14 -2.11
C GLY A 173 -19.29 -5.10 -1.08
N PRO A 174 -18.90 -4.97 0.19
CA PRO A 174 -19.47 -5.75 1.30
C PRO A 174 -20.95 -5.39 1.48
N THR A 175 -21.83 -6.38 1.38
CA THR A 175 -23.28 -6.23 1.53
C THR A 175 -23.76 -6.82 2.85
N ILE A 176 -24.95 -6.43 3.28
CA ILE A 176 -25.62 -6.97 4.47
C ILE A 176 -25.95 -8.47 4.30
N ASP A 177 -26.29 -8.86 3.07
CA ASP A 177 -26.68 -10.22 2.72
C ASP A 177 -25.48 -11.17 2.50
N ASP A 178 -24.25 -10.63 2.43
CA ASP A 178 -23.06 -11.46 2.22
C ASP A 178 -22.83 -12.42 3.40
N PRO A 179 -22.69 -13.74 3.15
CA PRO A 179 -22.23 -14.69 4.17
C PRO A 179 -20.92 -14.22 4.83
N THR A 180 -20.74 -14.51 6.11
CA THR A 180 -19.60 -14.03 6.92
C THR A 180 -18.24 -14.20 6.23
N LEU A 181 -18.01 -15.34 5.57
CA LEU A 181 -16.78 -15.59 4.81
C LEU A 181 -16.60 -14.67 3.60
N ILE A 182 -17.66 -14.45 2.82
CA ILE A 182 -17.65 -13.57 1.64
C ILE A 182 -17.46 -12.12 2.08
N LEU A 183 -18.14 -11.72 3.15
CA LEU A 183 -18.02 -10.40 3.75
C LEU A 183 -16.56 -10.11 4.18
N CYS A 184 -15.96 -11.07 4.90
CA CYS A 184 -14.57 -11.04 5.30
C CYS A 184 -13.63 -10.88 4.10
N LEU A 185 -13.81 -11.69 3.05
CA LEU A 185 -12.96 -11.63 1.85
C LEU A 185 -13.07 -10.28 1.15
N LYS A 186 -14.29 -9.76 0.95
CA LYS A 186 -14.51 -8.44 0.33
C LYS A 186 -13.85 -7.31 1.14
N LYS A 187 -14.01 -7.31 2.47
CA LYS A 187 -13.36 -6.33 3.35
C LYS A 187 -11.83 -6.45 3.32
N LEU A 188 -11.29 -7.67 3.33
CA LEU A 188 -9.85 -7.92 3.22
C LEU A 188 -9.25 -7.36 1.94
N VAL A 189 -9.92 -7.57 0.80
CA VAL A 189 -9.52 -7.03 -0.49
C VAL A 189 -9.52 -5.50 -0.44
N LEU A 190 -10.61 -4.88 0.02
CA LEU A 190 -10.71 -3.42 0.12
C LEU A 190 -9.62 -2.81 1.02
N ILE A 191 -9.38 -3.41 2.19
CA ILE A 191 -8.33 -2.96 3.12
C ILE A 191 -6.95 -3.10 2.47
N SER A 192 -6.67 -4.28 1.87
CA SER A 192 -5.37 -4.55 1.23
C SER A 192 -5.11 -3.59 0.08
N PHE A 193 -6.10 -3.34 -0.77
CA PHE A 193 -5.98 -2.36 -1.86
C PHE A 193 -5.84 -0.93 -1.35
N SER A 194 -6.54 -0.57 -0.26
CA SER A 194 -6.44 0.77 0.33
C SER A 194 -5.02 1.05 0.81
N TYR A 195 -4.42 0.12 1.55
CA TYR A 195 -3.04 0.24 2.01
C TYR A 195 -2.02 0.13 0.87
N TRP A 196 -2.25 -0.76 -0.08
CA TRP A 196 -1.42 -0.87 -1.27
C TRP A 196 -1.40 0.47 -2.01
N LEU A 197 -2.55 1.06 -2.36
CA LEU A 197 -2.62 2.36 -3.01
C LEU A 197 -1.98 3.48 -2.18
N SER A 198 -2.12 3.48 -0.86
CA SER A 198 -1.40 4.42 0.01
C SER A 198 0.12 4.25 -0.07
N GLY A 199 0.62 3.02 -0.14
CA GLY A 199 2.05 2.73 -0.30
C GLY A 199 2.56 3.15 -1.67
N TYR A 200 1.73 2.98 -2.70
CA TYR A 200 2.03 3.43 -4.05
C TYR A 200 2.03 4.97 -4.12
N PHE A 201 1.11 5.62 -3.42
CA PHE A 201 1.10 7.08 -3.28
C PHE A 201 2.40 7.60 -2.64
N ILE A 202 2.87 6.95 -1.58
CA ILE A 202 4.16 7.29 -0.94
C ILE A 202 5.31 7.12 -1.93
N LEU A 203 5.35 6.03 -2.69
CA LEU A 203 6.37 5.80 -3.72
C LEU A 203 6.40 6.95 -4.74
N VAL A 204 5.23 7.40 -5.20
CA VAL A 204 5.13 8.49 -6.19
C VAL A 204 5.46 9.85 -5.60
N THR A 205 5.17 10.12 -4.32
CA THR A 205 5.26 11.48 -3.74
C THR A 205 6.50 11.74 -2.88
N ALA A 206 7.09 10.71 -2.27
CA ALA A 206 8.32 10.83 -1.48
C ALA A 206 9.48 11.55 -2.22
N PRO A 207 9.69 11.34 -3.54
CA PRO A 207 10.75 12.03 -4.27
C PRO A 207 10.57 13.55 -4.32
N TYR A 208 9.32 14.00 -4.48
CA TYR A 208 8.97 15.43 -4.47
C TYR A 208 9.16 16.04 -3.08
N LEU A 209 8.62 15.39 -2.04
CA LEU A 209 8.72 15.86 -0.66
C LEU A 209 10.18 16.07 -0.25
N ARG A 210 11.05 15.13 -0.62
CA ARG A 210 12.48 15.22 -0.38
C ARG A 210 13.14 16.39 -1.11
N SER A 211 12.74 16.63 -2.36
CA SER A 211 13.29 17.73 -3.17
C SER A 211 12.95 19.08 -2.54
N VAL A 212 11.71 19.25 -2.08
CA VAL A 212 11.27 20.44 -1.33
C VAL A 212 12.06 20.59 -0.02
N LEU A 213 12.18 19.52 0.78
CA LEU A 213 12.92 19.55 2.05
C LEU A 213 14.39 19.97 1.87
N LYS A 214 15.07 19.48 0.83
CA LYS A 214 16.46 19.89 0.52
C LYS A 214 16.56 21.39 0.22
N ILE A 215 15.60 21.95 -0.52
CA ILE A 215 15.58 23.39 -0.85
C ILE A 215 15.37 24.22 0.41
N VAL A 216 14.41 23.83 1.26
CA VAL A 216 14.11 24.52 2.53
C VAL A 216 15.33 24.53 3.45
N ILE A 217 15.99 23.38 3.63
CA ILE A 217 17.20 23.28 4.47
C ILE A 217 18.33 24.16 3.93
N LYS A 218 18.57 24.12 2.61
CA LYS A 218 19.61 24.94 1.96
C LYS A 218 19.35 26.45 2.13
N ASN A 219 18.09 26.86 2.03
CA ASN A 219 17.70 28.26 2.22
C ASN A 219 17.80 28.69 3.69
N SER A 220 17.47 27.80 4.63
CA SER A 220 17.65 28.05 6.06
C SER A 220 19.13 28.26 6.41
N GLN A 221 20.04 27.50 5.82
CA GLN A 221 21.49 27.64 6.06
C GLN A 221 22.07 28.94 5.49
N ARG A 222 21.51 29.47 4.39
CA ARG A 222 21.92 30.75 3.80
C ARG A 222 21.48 31.97 4.59
N ASN A 223 20.39 31.87 5.35
CA ASN A 223 19.87 32.98 6.14
C ASN A 223 20.53 33.09 7.53
N THR A 224 21.33 32.10 7.93
CA THR A 224 22.08 32.06 9.19
C THR A 224 23.56 32.39 9.04
N SER A 225 24.02 32.68 7.82
CA SER A 225 25.39 33.09 7.47
C SER A 225 25.41 34.54 7.02
#